data_AF-A0A941N6C6-F1
#
_entry.id   AF-A0A941N6C6-F1
#
_cell.length_a   1.000
_cell.length_b   1.000
_cell.length_c   1.000
_cell.angle_alpha   90.00
_cell.angle_beta   90.00
_cell.angle_gamma   90.00
#
_symmetry.space_group_name_H-M   'P 1'
#
loop_
_entity.id
_entity.type
_entity.pdbx_description
1 polymer ?
#
loop_
_entity_poly.entity_id
_entity_poly.type
_entity_poly.pdbx_seq_one_letter_code
_entity_poly.pdbx_strand_id
1 'polypeptide(L)' 'MGITRKCGCRWRGGLPGPPPAGKYDLRCWTIDTAGHAQSMPRPFLKSGGNAIHSLPLIVEVA' A
#
# COMPACT_ATOMS: atom_id res chain seq x y z
N MET A 1 15.71 -26.15 -2.08
CA MET A 1 16.07 -24.77 -1.69
C MET A 1 16.04 -23.91 -2.96
N GLY A 2 14.86 -23.41 -3.33
CA GLY A 2 14.67 -22.67 -4.59
C GLY A 2 14.42 -21.20 -4.29
N ILE A 3 15.29 -20.32 -4.80
CA ILE A 3 15.08 -18.87 -4.75
C ILE A 3 13.94 -18.55 -5.71
N THR A 4 12.73 -18.37 -5.19
CA THR A 4 11.63 -17.77 -5.94
C THR A 4 11.97 -16.29 -6.11
N ARG A 5 12.33 -15.88 -7.33
CA ARG A 5 12.37 -14.45 -7.67
C ARG A 5 10.95 -13.90 -7.50
N LYS A 6 10.69 -13.15 -6.43
CA LYS A 6 9.49 -12.31 -6.33
C LYS A 6 9.54 -11.29 -7.46
N CYS A 7 8.74 -11.48 -8.50
CA CYS A 7 8.49 -10.45 -9.49
C CYS A 7 7.48 -9.46 -8.89
N GLY A 8 7.99 -8.41 -8.24
CA GLY A 8 7.17 -7.32 -7.73
C GLY A 8 6.90 -6.30 -8.83
N CYS A 9 5.68 -5.75 -8.87
CA CYS A 9 5.40 -4.56 -9.66
C CYS A 9 5.95 -3.32 -8.93
N ARG A 10 6.77 -2.52 -9.61
CA ARG A 10 7.23 -1.22 -9.09
C ARG A 10 6.30 -0.13 -9.61
N TRP A 11 5.74 0.66 -8.71
CA TRP A 11 4.87 1.77 -9.05
C TRP A 11 5.28 3.04 -8.29
N ARG A 12 4.84 4.20 -8.80
CA ARG A 12 5.03 5.51 -8.18
C ARG A 12 3.80 6.37 -8.50
N GLY A 13 3.16 6.92 -7.47
CA GLY A 13 2.17 7.98 -7.61
C GLY A 13 2.83 9.36 -7.45
N GLY A 14 2.48 10.31 -8.30
CA GLY A 14 2.89 11.72 -8.17
C GLY A 14 1.69 12.59 -7.85
N LEU A 15 1.88 13.58 -6.97
CA LEU A 15 0.91 14.64 -6.72
C LEU A 15 1.31 15.88 -7.54
N PRO A 16 0.35 16.70 -8.04
CA PRO A 16 0.64 17.89 -8.83
C PRO A 16 1.37 19.00 -8.05
N GLY A 17 1.47 18.87 -6.72
CA GLY A 17 2.22 19.76 -5.84
C GLY A 17 2.35 19.16 -4.44
N PRO A 18 3.14 19.78 -3.55
CA PRO A 18 3.24 19.35 -2.17
C PRO A 18 1.86 19.47 -1.50
N PRO A 19 1.39 18.44 -0.77
CA PRO A 19 0.18 18.57 0.02
C PRO A 19 0.39 19.60 1.14
N PRO A 20 -0.69 20.16 1.71
CA PRO A 20 -0.61 21.02 2.88
C PRO A 20 0.17 20.37 4.04
N ALA A 21 0.73 21.19 4.92
CA ALA A 21 1.31 20.68 6.15
C ALA A 21 0.24 19.97 6.99
N GLY A 22 0.58 18.81 7.55
CA GLY A 22 -0.39 17.99 8.26
C GLY A 22 0.05 16.55 8.49
N LYS A 23 -0.83 15.79 9.15
CA LYS A 23 -0.66 14.35 9.40
C LYS A 23 -1.53 13.57 8.42
N TYR A 24 -0.93 12.59 7.77
CA TYR A 24 -1.54 11.77 6.75
C TYR A 24 -1.31 10.29 7.03
N ASP A 25 -2.29 9.46 6.68
CA ASP A 25 -2.08 8.01 6.54
C ASP A 25 -1.88 7.69 5.06
N LEU A 26 -0.64 7.43 4.66
CA LEU A 26 -0.33 6.96 3.32
C LEU A 26 -0.71 5.49 3.22
N ARG A 27 -1.70 5.17 2.37
CA ARG A 27 -2.13 3.80 2.14
C ARG A 27 -1.81 3.36 0.72
N CYS A 28 -1.47 2.08 0.56
CA CYS A 28 -1.41 1.45 -0.75
C CYS A 28 -2.28 0.20 -0.79
N TRP A 29 -3.03 0.09 -1.88
CA TRP A 29 -3.87 -1.04 -2.23
C TRP A 29 -3.57 -1.48 -3.67
N THR A 30 -3.74 -2.76 -3.96
CA THR A 30 -3.50 -3.33 -5.28
C THR A 30 -4.73 -4.07 -5.78
N ILE A 31 -4.89 -4.07 -7.10
CA ILE A 31 -5.92 -4.82 -7.83
C ILE A 31 -5.16 -5.62 -8.88
N ASP A 32 -5.46 -6.91 -9.01
CA ASP A 32 -4.86 -7.75 -10.04
C ASP A 32 -5.61 -7.65 -11.38
N THR A 33 -5.11 -8.34 -12.40
CA THR A 33 -5.71 -8.35 -13.75
C THR A 33 -7.07 -9.04 -13.81
N ALA A 34 -7.43 -9.84 -12.79
CA ALA A 34 -8.74 -10.48 -12.66
C ALA A 34 -9.74 -9.62 -11.84
N GLY A 35 -9.31 -8.45 -11.36
CA GLY A 35 -10.13 -7.55 -10.56
C GLY A 35 -10.18 -7.89 -9.07
N HIS A 36 -9.31 -8.77 -8.57
CA HIS A 36 -9.24 -9.07 -7.14
C HIS A 36 -8.45 -7.97 -6.43
N ALA A 37 -9.16 -7.19 -5.61
CA ALA A 37 -8.56 -6.18 -4.73
C ALA A 37 -8.00 -6.81 -3.45
N GLN A 38 -6.99 -6.17 -2.84
CA GLN A 38 -6.58 -6.50 -1.47
C GLN A 38 -7.77 -6.42 -0.51
N SER A 39 -7.90 -7.43 0.36
CA SER A 39 -9.00 -7.51 1.31
C SER A 39 -8.87 -6.48 2.44
N MET A 40 -10.00 -5.97 2.92
CA MET A 40 -10.02 -5.20 4.17
C MET A 40 -9.57 -6.06 5.36
N PRO A 41 -9.05 -5.44 6.45
CA PRO A 41 -8.65 -6.15 7.65
C PRO A 41 -9.76 -7.08 8.14
N ARG A 42 -9.50 -8.38 8.11
CA ARG A 42 -10.48 -9.39 8.47
C ARG A 42 -10.39 -9.65 9.98
N PRO A 43 -11.52 -9.74 10.70
CA PRO A 43 -11.50 -9.98 12.15
C PRO A 43 -10.83 -11.30 12.59
N PHE A 44 -10.73 -12.27 11.69
CA PHE A 44 -10.18 -13.60 11.99
C PHE A 44 -8.87 -13.84 11.23
N LEU A 45 -7.87 -14.42 11.90
CA LEU A 45 -6.60 -14.80 11.28
C LEU A 45 -6.86 -15.89 10.23
N LYS A 46 -6.50 -15.59 8.99
CA LYS A 46 -6.42 -16.55 7.88
C LYS A 46 -5.01 -16.46 7.28
N SER A 47 -4.50 -17.58 6.77
CA SER A 47 -3.23 -17.61 6.04
C SER A 47 -3.32 -16.76 4.76
N GLY A 48 -2.16 -16.28 4.26
CA GLY A 48 -2.10 -15.41 3.08
C GLY A 48 -2.41 -13.94 3.37
N GLY A 49 -1.92 -13.43 4.51
CA GLY A 49 -2.13 -12.04 4.94
C GLY A 49 -1.83 -11.02 3.84
N ASN A 50 -2.85 -10.27 3.45
CA ASN A 50 -2.80 -9.29 2.36
C ASN A 50 -3.52 -8.00 2.79
N ALA A 51 -3.23 -7.53 4.00
CA ALA A 51 -3.82 -6.31 4.53
C ALA A 51 -3.33 -5.07 3.76
N ILE A 52 -4.18 -4.05 3.68
CA ILE A 52 -3.80 -2.73 3.14
C ILE A 52 -2.66 -2.17 3.99
N HIS A 53 -1.55 -1.84 3.35
CA HIS A 53 -0.40 -1.27 4.03
C HIS A 53 -0.63 0.23 4.27
N SER A 54 -0.37 0.68 5.49
CA SER A 54 -0.55 2.07 5.92
C SER A 54 0.73 2.58 6.59
N LEU A 55 1.18 3.78 6.21
CA LEU A 55 2.34 4.47 6.77
C LEU A 55 1.91 5.86 7.26
N PRO A 56 2.13 6.21 8.54
CA PRO A 56 1.92 7.57 8.99
C PRO A 56 2.97 8.48 8.33
N LEU A 57 2.51 9.61 7.81
CA LEU A 57 3.32 10.62 7.14
C LEU A 57 3.01 11.99 7.77
N ILE A 58 4.07 12.71 8.15
CA ILE A 58 3.95 14.09 8.62
C ILE A 58 4.58 14.98 7.54
N VAL A 59 3.82 15.97 7.10
CA VAL A 59 4.28 16.99 6.15
C VAL A 59 4.43 18.30 6.92
N GLU A 60 5.63 18.86 6.87
CA GLU A 60 5.98 20.12 7.53
C GLU A 60 5.96 21.29 6.53
N VAL A 61 5.83 22.52 7.03
CA VAL A 61 5.97 23.72 6.21
C VAL A 61 7.45 23.90 5.90
N ALA A 62 7.78 24.15 4.63
CA ALA A 62 9.14 24.42 4.18
C ALA A 62 9.66 25.78 4.67
#